data_AF-A0A8T4HC16-F1
#
_entry.id   AF-A0A8T4HC16-F1
#
_cell.length_a   1.000
_cell.length_b   1.000
_cell.length_c   1.000
_cell.angle_alpha   90.00
_cell.angle_beta   90.00
_cell.angle_gamma   90.00
#
_symmetry.space_group_name_H-M   'P 1'
#
loop_
_entity.id
_entity.type
_entity.pdbx_description
1 polymer ?
#
loop_
_entity_poly.entity_id
_entity_poly.type
_entity_poly.pdbx_seq_one_letter_code
_entity_poly.pdbx_strand_id
1 'polypeptide(L)' 'MNLIDRAVSPTPKLFRILRTVGLSLTSIGGALLTAPVGLPIIITSVGGYLIVAGSVITAVCQITVDDKKA' A
#
# COMPACT_ATOMS: atom_id res chain seq x y z
N MET A 1 -13.40 9.30 -22.09
CA MET A 1 -12.14 9.50 -21.33
C MET A 1 -11.20 8.36 -21.70
N ASN A 2 -10.01 8.65 -22.23
CA ASN A 2 -9.03 7.61 -22.53
C ASN A 2 -8.39 7.09 -21.23
N LEU A 3 -7.82 5.88 -21.26
CA LEU A 3 -7.14 5.27 -20.10
C LEU A 3 -6.00 6.17 -19.56
N ILE A 4 -5.36 6.90 -20.47
CA ILE A 4 -4.28 7.83 -20.21
C ILE A 4 -4.77 9.06 -19.42
N ASP A 5 -5.94 9.60 -19.76
CA ASP A 5 -6.54 10.73 -19.04
C ASP A 5 -6.93 10.35 -17.60
N ARG A 6 -7.32 9.09 -17.37
CA ARG A 6 -7.60 8.58 -16.02
C ARG A 6 -6.33 8.38 -15.19
N ALA A 7 -5.22 8.00 -15.81
CA ALA A 7 -3.93 7.85 -15.11
C ALA A 7 -3.33 9.21 -14.66
N VAL A 8 -3.62 10.30 -15.40
CA VAL A 8 -3.15 11.66 -15.08
C VAL A 8 -4.13 12.40 -14.16
N SER A 9 -5.35 11.90 -14.00
CA SER A 9 -6.34 12.51 -13.11
C SER A 9 -5.85 12.54 -11.65
N PRO A 10 -6.12 13.64 -10.92
CA PRO A 10 -5.61 13.82 -9.57
C PRO A 10 -6.17 12.73 -8.66
N THR A 11 -5.29 11.99 -7.99
CA THR A 11 -5.72 11.00 -6.99
C THR A 11 -6.28 11.72 -5.75
N PRO A 12 -7.39 11.24 -5.18
CA PRO A 12 -7.99 11.87 -4.01
C PRO A 12 -7.01 11.92 -2.83
N LYS A 13 -7.08 12.98 -2.02
CA LYS A 13 -6.20 13.19 -0.87
C LYS A 13 -6.15 11.98 0.07
N LEU A 14 -7.29 11.30 0.28
CA LEU A 14 -7.40 10.09 1.10
C LEU A 14 -6.55 8.93 0.58
N PHE A 15 -6.63 8.62 -0.72
CA PHE A 15 -5.89 7.50 -1.34
C PHE A 15 -4.40 7.76 -1.47
N ARG A 16 -4.00 9.03 -1.61
CA ARG A 16 -2.58 9.42 -1.55
C ARG A 16 -1.98 9.21 -0.16
N ILE A 17 -2.75 9.46 0.90
CA ILE A 17 -2.34 9.19 2.29
C ILE A 17 -2.29 7.67 2.53
N LEU A 18 -3.34 6.93 2.15
CA LEU A 18 -3.39 5.47 2.31
C LEU A 18 -2.24 4.77 1.55
N ARG A 19 -1.89 5.23 0.34
CA ARG A 19 -0.74 4.68 -0.40
C ARG A 19 0.57 4.85 0.35
N THR A 20 0.79 6.02 0.95
CA THR A 20 2.01 6.29 1.73
C THR A 20 2.07 5.39 2.96
N VAL A 21 0.93 5.15 3.62
CA VAL A 21 0.82 4.24 4.77
C VAL A 21 0.99 2.77 4.34
N GLY A 22 0.44 2.36 3.19
CA GLY A 22 0.62 1.01 2.66
C GLY A 22 2.08 0.72 2.29
N LEU A 23 2.77 1.70 1.71
CA LEU A 23 4.21 1.62 1.41
C LEU A 23 5.06 1.53 2.66
N SER A 24 4.76 2.30 3.72
CA SER A 24 5.50 2.20 4.98
C SER A 24 5.24 0.88 5.71
N LEU A 25 4.01 0.36 5.69
CA LEU A 25 3.73 -0.98 6.23
C LEU A 25 4.48 -2.08 5.49
N THR A 26 4.51 -1.99 4.15
CA THR A 26 5.17 -2.98 3.31
C THR A 26 6.69 -2.94 3.48
N SER A 27 7.28 -1.75 3.63
CA SER A 27 8.72 -1.61 3.88
C SER A 27 9.11 -2.14 5.27
N ILE A 28 8.30 -1.88 6.30
CA ILE A 28 8.51 -2.44 7.65
C ILE A 28 8.41 -3.96 7.62
N GLY A 29 7.35 -4.50 7.02
CA GLY A 29 7.18 -5.96 6.92
C GLY A 29 8.26 -6.62 6.07
N GLY A 30 8.66 -6.00 4.96
CA GLY A 30 9.76 -6.47 4.12
C GLY A 30 11.10 -6.47 4.85
N ALA A 31 11.41 -5.40 5.58
CA ALA A 31 12.61 -5.31 6.41
C ALA A 31 12.64 -6.39 7.50
N LEU A 32 11.51 -6.66 8.15
CA LEU A 32 11.35 -7.73 9.14
C LEU A 32 11.57 -9.12 8.54
N LEU A 33 11.15 -9.37 7.30
CA LEU A 33 11.39 -10.65 6.61
C LEU A 33 12.84 -10.83 6.15
N THR A 34 13.53 -9.75 5.76
CA THR A 34 14.92 -9.82 5.28
C THR A 34 15.97 -9.86 6.40
N ALA A 35 15.57 -9.63 7.66
CA ALA A 35 16.49 -9.69 8.78
C ALA A 35 16.99 -11.13 9.01
N PRO A 36 18.31 -11.37 9.17
CA PRO A 36 18.85 -12.69 9.46
C PRO A 36 18.25 -13.20 10.78
N VAL A 37 17.51 -14.30 10.66
CA VAL A 37 16.48 -14.79 11.58
C VAL A 37 17.00 -15.15 12.97
N GLY A 38 16.70 -14.27 13.92
CA GLY A 38 16.68 -14.54 15.37
C GLY A 38 15.44 -13.96 16.07
N LEU A 39 14.41 -13.56 15.31
CA LEU A 39 13.19 -12.95 15.87
C LEU A 39 12.09 -14.00 16.13
N PRO A 40 11.36 -13.89 17.26
CA PRO A 40 10.19 -14.70 17.57
C PRO A 40 9.18 -14.80 16.40
N ILE A 41 8.64 -16.01 16.17
CA ILE A 41 7.66 -16.36 15.12
C ILE A 41 6.43 -15.43 15.10
N ILE A 42 6.09 -14.85 16.25
CA ILE A 42 4.99 -13.90 16.41
C ILE A 42 5.27 -12.62 15.60
N ILE A 43 6.51 -12.14 15.59
CA ILE A 43 6.91 -10.89 14.94
C ILE A 43 6.99 -11.08 13.43
N THR A 44 7.50 -12.22 12.96
CA THR A 44 7.53 -12.54 11.52
C THR A 44 6.13 -12.79 10.96
N SER A 45 5.24 -13.41 11.73
CA SER A 45 3.83 -13.59 11.34
C SER A 45 3.12 -12.24 11.21
N VAL A 46 3.31 -11.32 12.17
CA VAL A 46 2.77 -9.95 12.08
C VAL A 46 3.36 -9.22 10.88
N GLY A 47 4.66 -9.34 10.62
CA GLY A 47 5.31 -8.78 9.43
C GLY A 47 4.67 -9.26 8.12
N GLY A 48 4.34 -10.56 8.02
CA GLY A 48 3.62 -11.13 6.88
C GLY A 48 2.25 -10.49 6.65
N TYR A 49 1.45 -10.33 7.71
CA TYR A 49 0.14 -9.67 7.62
C TYR A 49 0.26 -8.19 7.23
N LEU A 50 1.29 -7.48 7.71
CA LEU A 50 1.54 -6.08 7.34
C LEU A 50 1.87 -5.93 5.85
N ILE A 51 2.61 -6.88 5.27
CA ILE A 51 2.91 -6.89 3.82
C ILE A 51 1.63 -7.14 3.02
N VAL A 52 0.82 -8.12 3.42
CA VAL A 52 -0.44 -8.41 2.72
C VAL A 52 -1.39 -7.21 2.80
N ALA A 53 -1.56 -6.62 3.98
CA ALA A 53 -2.39 -5.43 4.15
C ALA A 53 -1.84 -4.23 3.34
N GLY A 54 -0.54 -3.97 3.42
CA GLY A 54 0.11 -2.87 2.70
C GLY A 54 0.03 -3.01 1.18
N SER A 55 0.20 -4.21 0.65
CA SER A 55 0.10 -4.50 -0.79
C SER A 55 -1.33 -4.33 -1.33
N VAL A 56 -2.34 -4.82 -0.61
CA VAL A 56 -3.75 -4.68 -1.00
C VAL A 56 -4.16 -3.20 -0.98
N ILE A 57 -3.83 -2.48 0.08
CA ILE A 57 -4.13 -1.03 0.18
C ILE A 57 -3.44 -0.28 -0.96
N THR A 58 -2.18 -0.59 -1.24
CA THR A 58 -1.41 0.06 -2.30
C THR A 58 -1.96 -0.23 -3.69
N ALA A 59 -2.46 -1.45 -3.95
CA ALA A 59 -3.11 -1.81 -5.20
C ALA A 59 -4.44 -1.06 -5.35
N VAL A 60 -5.30 -1.07 -4.33
CA VAL A 60 -6.62 -0.39 -4.36
C VAL A 60 -6.47 1.13 -4.53
N CYS A 61 -5.47 1.74 -3.90
CA CYS A 61 -5.19 3.17 -4.05
C CYS A 61 -4.73 3.58 -5.45
N GLN A 62 -4.21 2.66 -6.26
CA GLN A 62 -3.79 2.95 -7.65
C GLN A 62 -4.94 2.92 -8.64
N ILE A 63 -6.00 2.17 -8.35
CA ILE A 63 -7.17 2.01 -9.21
C ILE A 63 -8.25 3.06 -8.92
N THR A 64 -8.11 3.81 -7.82
CA THR A 64 -9.13 4.79 -7.42
C THR A 64 -8.89 6.14 -8.11
N VAL A 65 -9.88 6.53 -8.90
CA VAL A 65 -9.93 7.79 -9.64
C VAL A 65 -10.80 8.78 -8.85
N ASP A 66 -10.44 10.06 -8.79
CA ASP A 66 -11.27 11.08 -8.12
C ASP A 66 -12.46 11.43 -9.02
N ASP A 67 -13.60 10.79 -8.79
CA ASP A 67 -14.89 11.19 -9.38
C ASP A 67 -15.46 12.42 -8.63
N LYS A 68 -14.71 13.53 -8.60
CA LYS A 68 -15.29 14.86 -8.35
C LYS A 68 -15.75 15.50 -9.65
N LYS A 69 -16.86 14.98 -10.18
CA LYS A 69 -17.85 15.79 -10.88
C LYS A 69 -19.19 15.06 -10.98
N ALA A 70 -20.01 15.20 -9.95
CA ALA A 70 -21.44 15.36 -10.10
C ALA A 70 -21.79 16.75 -9.55
#